data_AF-A0A8T4UDS1-F1
#
_entry.id   AF-A0A8T4UDS1-F1
#
_cell.length_a   1.000
_cell.length_b   1.000
_cell.length_c   1.000
_cell.angle_alpha   90.00
_cell.angle_beta   90.00
_cell.angle_gamma   90.00
#
_symmetry.space_group_name_H-M   'P 1'
#
loop_
_entity.id
_entity.type
_entity.pdbx_description
1 polymer ?
#
loop_
_entity_poly.entity_id
_entity_poly.type
_entity_poly.pdbx_seq_one_letter_code
_entity_poly.pdbx_strand_id
1 'polypeptide(L)'
;MVPEGKITDERLKAFILRRLLREGKPIDFDKLKKKQIHNEPISNKRWEDCIKELQNRGWVFIKTSAFAGSFRVQLINKDIANIIEYVDEHWQEK
;
A
#
# COMPACT_ATOMS: atom_id res chain seq x y z
N MET A 1 -13.16 -20.79 -5.26
CA MET A 1 -12.37 -20.37 -6.43
C MET A 1 -12.44 -18.85 -6.53
N VAL A 2 -11.37 -18.14 -6.16
CA VAL A 2 -11.28 -16.68 -6.33
C VAL A 2 -10.82 -16.43 -7.78
N PRO A 3 -11.53 -15.63 -8.59
CA PRO A 3 -11.19 -15.47 -9.99
C PRO A 3 -9.79 -14.87 -10.14
N GLU A 4 -8.90 -15.63 -10.77
CA GLU A 4 -7.57 -15.24 -11.20
C GLU A 4 -7.69 -14.04 -12.14
N GLY A 5 -7.42 -12.83 -11.66
CA GLY A 5 -7.35 -11.65 -12.52
C GLY A 5 -7.72 -10.32 -11.88
N LYS A 6 -8.44 -10.30 -10.75
CA LYS A 6 -8.80 -9.04 -10.06
C LYS A 6 -7.87 -8.78 -8.88
N ILE A 7 -7.34 -7.57 -8.78
CA ILE A 7 -6.67 -7.14 -7.54
C ILE A 7 -7.74 -7.00 -6.46
N THR A 8 -7.61 -7.79 -5.41
CA THR A 8 -8.36 -7.62 -4.17
C THR A 8 -7.75 -6.50 -3.34
N ASP A 9 -8.53 -5.92 -2.43
CA ASP A 9 -8.04 -4.85 -1.55
C ASP A 9 -6.89 -5.35 -0.65
N GLU A 10 -6.88 -6.64 -0.31
CA GLU A 10 -5.78 -7.27 0.43
C GLU A 10 -4.49 -7.34 -0.38
N ARG A 11 -4.55 -7.72 -1.66
CA ARG A 11 -3.37 -7.70 -2.53
C ARG A 11 -2.86 -6.28 -2.74
N LEU A 12 -3.76 -5.30 -2.84
CA LEU A 12 -3.40 -3.89 -2.92
C LEU A 12 -2.70 -3.41 -1.65
N LYS A 13 -3.23 -3.75 -0.48
CA LYS A 13 -2.61 -3.46 0.83
C LYS A 13 -1.22 -4.10 0.94
N ALA A 14 -1.09 -5.38 0.61
CA ALA A 14 0.18 -6.10 0.62
C ALA A 14 1.20 -5.46 -0.33
N PHE A 15 0.76 -5.03 -1.53
CA PHE A 15 1.62 -4.29 -2.46
C PHE A 15 2.12 -2.96 -1.87
N ILE A 16 1.23 -2.17 -1.27
CA ILE A 16 1.56 -0.89 -0.64
C ILE A 16 2.63 -1.11 0.44
N LEU A 17 2.40 -2.07 1.34
CA LEU A 17 3.30 -2.41 2.43
C LEU A 17 4.65 -2.92 1.92
N ARG A 18 4.66 -3.86 0.97
CA ARG A 18 5.88 -4.37 0.31
C ARG A 18 6.70 -3.23 -0.28
N ARG A 19 6.04 -2.27 -0.92
CA ARG A 19 6.71 -1.13 -1.54
C ARG A 19 7.35 -0.22 -0.49
N LEU A 20 6.61 0.08 0.59
CA LEU A 20 7.13 0.90 1.67
C LEU A 20 8.29 0.20 2.41
N LEU A 21 8.20 -1.12 2.62
CA LEU A 21 9.27 -1.94 3.21
C LEU A 21 10.54 -1.85 2.35
N ARG A 22 10.39 -2.00 1.03
CA ARG A 22 11.52 -1.98 0.08
C ARG A 22 12.18 -0.60 -0.03
N GLU A 23 11.41 0.48 0.00
CA GLU A 23 11.97 1.83 -0.10
C GLU A 23 12.56 2.32 1.23
N GLY A 24 12.07 1.82 2.37
CA GLY A 24 12.55 2.18 3.71
C GLY A 24 12.34 3.66 4.08
N LYS A 25 11.61 4.42 3.25
CA LYS A 25 11.43 5.87 3.36
C LYS A 25 10.01 6.27 2.94
N PRO A 26 9.53 7.46 3.34
CA PRO A 26 8.23 7.96 2.91
C PRO A 26 8.11 8.01 1.38
N ILE A 27 7.03 7.45 0.83
CA ILE A 27 6.75 7.43 -0.62
C ILE A 27 5.59 8.38 -0.92
N ASP A 28 5.75 9.24 -1.92
CA ASP A 28 4.65 10.08 -2.43
C ASP A 28 3.55 9.20 -3.05
N PHE A 29 2.28 9.52 -2.78
CA PHE A 29 1.13 8.79 -3.31
C PHE A 29 1.17 8.59 -4.83
N ASP A 30 1.59 9.61 -5.58
CA ASP A 30 1.72 9.52 -7.04
C ASP A 30 2.83 8.55 -7.49
N LYS A 31 3.91 8.40 -6.70
CA LYS A 31 4.94 7.38 -6.96
C LYS A 31 4.46 5.98 -6.61
N LEU A 32 3.61 5.87 -5.58
CA LEU A 32 2.99 4.62 -5.16
C LEU A 32 2.09 4.06 -6.28
N LYS A 33 1.26 4.93 -6.88
CA LYS A 33 0.36 4.60 -7.99
C LYS A 33 1.04 4.38 -9.34
N LYS A 34 2.20 5.02 -9.59
CA LYS A 34 2.91 4.93 -10.88
C LYS A 34 3.39 3.53 -11.24
N LYS A 35 3.57 2.64 -10.27
CA LYS A 35 3.80 1.21 -10.56
C LYS A 35 2.44 0.52 -10.66
N GLN A 36 2.01 0.27 -11.90
CA GLN A 36 0.82 -0.54 -12.15
C GLN A 36 1.02 -1.93 -11.57
N ILE A 37 0.06 -2.37 -10.76
CA ILE A 37 -0.05 -3.76 -10.34
C ILE A 37 -0.84 -4.45 -11.45
N HIS A 38 -0.22 -5.43 -12.13
CA HIS A 38 -0.88 -6.31 -13.12
C HIS A 38 -1.69 -5.59 -14.25
N ASN A 39 -1.27 -4.39 -14.69
CA ASN A 39 -1.96 -3.61 -15.73
C ASN A 39 -3.45 -3.29 -15.45
N GLU A 40 -3.92 -3.43 -14.20
CA GLU A 40 -5.30 -3.10 -13.84
C GLU A 40 -5.43 -1.61 -13.48
N PRO A 41 -6.38 -0.86 -14.07
CA PRO A 41 -6.64 0.51 -13.68
C PRO A 41 -7.32 0.57 -12.31
N ILE A 42 -6.54 0.76 -11.25
CA ILE A 42 -7.04 0.96 -9.89
C ILE A 42 -7.38 2.44 -9.70
N SER A 43 -8.60 2.74 -9.25
CA SER A 43 -9.03 4.12 -8.99
C SER A 43 -8.29 4.73 -7.79
N ASN A 44 -8.05 6.05 -7.83
CA ASN A 44 -7.41 6.78 -6.72
C ASN A 44 -8.12 6.53 -5.38
N LYS A 45 -9.46 6.53 -5.40
CA LYS A 45 -10.29 6.28 -4.22
C LYS A 45 -9.96 4.93 -3.56
N ARG A 46 -9.78 3.88 -4.36
CA ARG A 46 -9.48 2.53 -3.86
C ARG A 46 -8.09 2.45 -3.22
N TRP A 47 -7.11 3.16 -3.78
CA TRP A 47 -5.80 3.32 -3.14
C TRP A 47 -5.90 4.06 -1.82
N GLU A 48 -6.65 5.18 -1.78
CA GLU A 48 -6.84 5.97 -0.56
C GLU A 48 -7.56 5.18 0.54
N ASP A 49 -8.60 4.42 0.20
CA ASP A 49 -9.32 3.56 1.13
C ASP A 49 -8.38 2.50 1.72
N CYS A 50 -7.57 1.83 0.90
CA CYS A 50 -6.58 0.86 1.38
C CYS A 50 -5.54 1.51 2.31
N ILE A 51 -5.02 2.69 1.96
CA ILE A 51 -4.03 3.39 2.79
C ILE A 51 -4.65 3.84 4.13
N LYS A 52 -5.91 4.31 4.13
CA LYS A 52 -6.65 4.65 5.36
C LYS A 52 -6.87 3.43 6.24
N GLU A 53 -7.20 2.28 5.66
CA GLU A 53 -7.31 1.04 6.44
C GLU A 53 -5.98 0.64 7.08
N LEU A 54 -4.87 0.74 6.33
CA LEU A 54 -3.53 0.49 6.87
C LEU A 54 -3.15 1.49 7.97
N GLN A 55 -3.61 2.74 7.85
CA GLN A 55 -3.42 3.76 8.86
C GLN A 55 -4.23 3.47 10.13
N ASN A 56 -5.49 3.07 9.98
CA ASN A 56 -6.36 2.67 11.09
C ASN A 56 -5.81 1.45 11.84
N ARG A 57 -5.14 0.54 11.13
CA ARG A 57 -4.41 -0.60 11.73
C ARG A 57 -3.11 -0.19 12.43
N GLY A 58 -2.68 1.06 12.31
CA GLY A 58 -1.43 1.55 12.90
C GLY A 58 -0.16 1.11 12.14
N TRP A 59 -0.29 0.61 10.91
CA TRP A 59 0.84 0.10 10.12
C TRP A 59 1.51 1.18 9.29
N VAL A 60 0.74 2.18 8.84
CA VAL A 60 1.26 3.31 8.06
C VAL A 60 0.86 4.66 8.65
N PHE A 61 1.69 5.66 8.38
CA PHE A 61 1.45 7.04 8.68
C PHE A 61 1.31 7.84 7.37
N ILE A 62 0.26 8.67 7.30
CA ILE A 62 0.03 9.59 6.18
C ILE A 62 0.56 10.96 6.58
N LYS A 63 1.59 11.43 5.87
CA LYS A 63 2.11 12.79 5.98
C LYS A 63 1.55 13.62 4.82
N THR A 64 0.53 14.42 5.10
CA THR A 64 0.00 15.39 4.14
C THR A 64 1.00 16.54 3.97
N SER A 65 1.35 16.87 2.72
CA SER A 65 2.16 18.04 2.44
C SER A 65 1.25 19.24 2.19
N ALA A 66 1.49 20.36 2.87
CA ALA A 66 0.63 21.54 2.84
C ALA A 66 0.53 22.22 1.45
N PHE A 67 1.39 21.85 0.50
CA PHE A 67 1.64 22.65 -0.71
C PHE A 67 1.16 22.06 -2.05
N ALA A 68 0.61 20.83 -2.11
CA ALA A 68 0.36 20.22 -3.43
C ALA A 68 -0.78 19.20 -3.52
N GLY A 69 -1.65 19.08 -2.51
CA GLY A 69 -2.71 18.06 -2.52
C GLY A 69 -2.18 16.60 -2.62
N SER A 70 -0.87 16.41 -2.43
CA SER A 70 -0.21 15.12 -2.40
C SER A 70 0.19 14.80 -0.96
N PHE A 71 0.05 13.52 -0.60
CA PHE A 71 0.46 13.00 0.68
C PHE A 71 1.54 11.92 0.49
N ARG A 72 2.37 11.77 1.52
CA ARG A 72 3.37 10.73 1.62
C ARG A 72 2.89 9.66 2.56
N VAL A 73 3.15 8.41 2.22
CA VAL A 73 2.87 7.24 3.06
C VAL A 73 4.19 6.72 3.59
N GLN A 74 4.25 6.40 4.89
CA GLN A 74 5.42 5.84 5.55
C GLN A 74 5.00 4.68 6.44
N LEU A 75 5.84 3.65 6.58
CA LEU A 75 5.63 2.59 7.57
C LEU A 75 5.88 3.10 8.99
N ILE A 76 5.10 2.56 9.93
CA ILE A 76 5.33 2.75 11.35
C ILE A 76 6.19 1.58 11.85
N ASN A 77 7.37 1.88 12.40
CA ASN A 77 8.36 0.85 12.81
C ASN A 77 7.88 -0.13 13.89
N LYS A 78 6.75 0.15 14.55
CA LYS A 78 6.25 -0.60 15.69
C LYS A 78 5.73 -1.99 15.33
N ASP A 79 5.31 -2.19 14.07
CA ASP A 79 4.64 -3.40 13.59
C ASP A 79 5.31 -4.02 12.36
N ILE A 80 6.61 -3.78 12.15
CA ILE A 80 7.31 -4.28 10.95
C ILE A 80 7.21 -5.80 10.80
N ALA A 81 7.29 -6.57 11.89
CA ALA A 81 7.18 -8.03 11.85
C ALA A 81 5.80 -8.47 11.31
N ASN A 82 4.72 -7.97 11.93
CA ASN A 82 3.33 -8.22 11.51
C ASN A 82 3.09 -7.80 10.05
N ILE A 83 3.69 -6.69 9.62
CA ILE A 83 3.59 -6.17 8.25
C ILE A 83 4.31 -7.10 7.26
N ILE A 84 5.48 -7.63 7.62
CA ILE A 84 6.21 -8.59 6.78
C ILE A 84 5.39 -9.88 6.66
N GLU A 85 4.86 -10.42 7.75
CA GLU A 85 4.02 -11.62 7.73
C GLU A 85 2.76 -11.43 6.87
N TYR A 86 2.07 -10.30 7.03
CA TYR A 86 0.91 -9.96 6.18
C TYR A 86 1.28 -9.86 4.70
N VAL A 87 2.43 -9.23 4.39
CA VAL A 87 2.89 -9.16 3.01
C VAL A 87 3.19 -10.56 2.48
N ASP A 88 3.89 -11.40 3.22
CA ASP A 88 4.23 -12.76 2.80
C ASP A 88 2.97 -13.62 2.53
N GLU A 89 1.97 -13.53 3.41
CA GLU A 89 0.72 -14.28 3.29
C GLU A 89 -0.14 -13.81 2.10
N HIS A 90 -0.26 -12.49 1.89
CA HIS A 90 -1.18 -11.90 0.91
C HIS A 90 -0.52 -11.52 -0.42
N TRP A 91 0.82 -11.54 -0.51
CA TRP A 91 1.58 -11.27 -1.72
C TRP A 91 2.16 -12.56 -2.30
N GLN A 92 1.34 -13.32 -3.04
CA GLN A 92 1.84 -14.40 -3.88
C GLN A 92 2.15 -13.87 -5.29
N GLU A 93 3.45 -13.75 -5.59
CA GLU A 93 3.97 -13.75 -6.97
C GLU A 93 3.88 -15.21 -7.47
N LYS A 94 2.75 -15.58 -8.06
CA LYS A 94 2.66 -16.76 -8.93
C LYS A 94 2.79 -16.33 -10.38
#